data_AF-A0A8H7BW69-F1
#
_entry.id   AF-A0A8H7BW69-F1
#
_cell.length_a   1.000
_cell.length_b   1.000
_cell.length_c   1.000
_cell.angle_alpha   90.00
_cell.angle_beta   90.00
_cell.angle_gamma   90.00
#
_symmetry.space_group_name_H-M   'P 1'
#
loop_
_entity.id
_entity.type
_entity.pdbx_description
1 polymer ?
#
loop_
_entity_poly.entity_id
_entity_poly.type
_entity_poly.pdbx_seq_one_letter_code
_entity_poly.pdbx_strand_id
1 'polypeptide(L)'
;MKGWFWTKNWLLAIVFLFFLGNLWFWAKHTRYTCKEGEDCPVMNKDRLKPEPPSSQNTNQFSPENLPPPPPPPPPPPPPPPAKPKLAESNLDPCYVFQNHPVKQPETYIPDTHAQSAKDLETIAPTGESATIHLTPQGLAFVKPDENWEIGVINTKPDVFIASQGHMSDINGHYYREHRIYTLMKWILRVHRRDPGRKTPLFMVDAGSNHGLFSMVASVSGAYTVAFEPQTHLRSVINLATRANQVTDRVRVLPFAVLDKFKKISMSSFDIGDGGIGRLDYNNENSAIHTQTIRLDSIPSFDLLFPNSNRHRSNKALVVSEDFGKAYDEALESQYGVANAKAISEALLLRQPIHFLKIDVEGFELPALESASKLFEAGLVEHTVLEFGPPSRWDVTFEDETMDVTQKRTIALNHAKSIFLRAVDDWNLDIYLLPAIGWERTVEWMNDRGVDYSKKDTDNKIVHRLKSWDFDGKRAEHDEFEMELDVKKQLITEFIPLPKHLIEPYFDDLESIGEMYVWLVKKNSSSAVMKRVEL
;
A
#
# COMPACT_ATOMS: atom_id res chain seq x y z
N MET A 1 -3.92 -53.47 17.16
CA MET A 1 -3.80 -52.08 17.67
C MET A 1 -2.90 -52.03 18.91
N LYS A 2 -1.58 -52.18 18.76
CA LYS A 2 -0.59 -51.97 19.86
C LYS A 2 0.66 -51.16 19.44
N GLY A 3 0.72 -50.67 18.19
CA GLY A 3 1.88 -49.90 17.68
C GLY A 3 1.72 -48.37 17.72
N TRP A 4 0.55 -47.83 18.04
CA TRP A 4 0.29 -46.38 17.92
C TRP A 4 0.65 -45.57 19.17
N PHE A 5 0.85 -46.22 20.32
CA PHE A 5 1.16 -45.54 21.58
C PHE A 5 2.66 -45.26 21.79
N TRP A 6 3.55 -45.86 21.00
CA TRP A 6 5.00 -45.72 21.19
C TRP A 6 5.62 -44.53 20.46
N THR A 7 4.98 -43.98 19.43
CA THR A 7 5.56 -42.89 18.63
C THR A 7 5.35 -41.50 19.26
N LYS A 8 4.32 -41.30 20.10
CA LYS A 8 4.05 -39.99 20.73
C LYS A 8 4.94 -39.68 21.93
N ASN A 9 5.38 -40.70 22.67
CA ASN A 9 6.24 -40.50 23.85
C ASN A 9 7.67 -40.09 23.47
N TRP A 10 8.14 -40.50 22.29
CA TRP A 10 9.48 -40.13 21.83
C TRP A 10 9.57 -38.65 21.44
N LEU A 11 8.52 -38.11 20.80
CA LEU A 11 8.44 -36.68 20.49
C LEU A 11 8.43 -35.82 21.75
N LEU A 12 7.65 -36.21 22.76
CA LEU A 12 7.63 -35.52 24.06
C LEU A 12 9.00 -35.56 24.76
N ALA A 13 9.72 -36.68 24.66
CA ALA A 13 11.08 -36.79 25.20
C ALA A 13 12.09 -35.87 24.48
N ILE A 14 12.00 -35.75 23.14
CA ILE A 14 12.85 -34.82 22.37
C ILE A 14 12.56 -33.38 22.77
N VAL A 15 11.28 -32.99 22.83
CA VAL A 15 10.87 -31.63 23.20
C VAL A 15 11.38 -31.30 24.60
N PHE A 16 11.24 -32.23 25.55
CA PHE A 16 11.74 -32.04 26.92
C PHE A 16 13.26 -31.90 26.98
N LEU A 17 14.01 -32.71 26.22
CA LEU A 17 15.46 -32.61 26.11
C LEU A 17 15.93 -31.29 25.46
N PHE A 18 15.19 -30.78 24.48
CA PHE A 18 15.47 -29.49 23.84
C PHE A 18 15.36 -28.31 24.82
N PHE A 19 14.31 -28.32 25.67
CA PHE A 19 14.15 -27.29 26.70
C PHE A 19 15.21 -27.37 27.80
N LEU A 20 15.56 -28.58 28.25
CA LEU A 20 16.66 -28.76 29.22
C LEU A 20 18.01 -28.33 28.64
N GLY A 21 18.27 -28.63 27.37
CA GLY A 21 19.48 -28.21 26.65
C GLY A 21 19.58 -26.69 26.54
N ASN A 22 18.49 -26.02 26.17
CA ASN A 22 18.45 -24.55 26.15
C ASN A 22 18.63 -23.96 27.55
N LEU A 23 17.93 -24.48 28.56
CA LEU A 23 18.08 -23.99 29.93
C LEU A 23 19.52 -24.12 30.43
N TRP A 24 20.17 -25.25 30.15
CA TRP A 24 21.59 -25.47 30.49
C TRP A 24 22.53 -24.57 29.69
N PHE A 25 22.26 -24.37 28.39
CA PHE A 25 23.03 -23.48 27.53
C PHE A 25 23.00 -22.03 28.07
N TRP A 26 21.81 -21.51 28.40
CA TRP A 26 21.63 -20.17 28.95
C TRP A 26 22.15 -20.04 30.40
N ALA A 27 22.06 -21.10 31.20
CA ALA A 27 22.63 -21.11 32.55
C ALA A 27 24.18 -21.13 32.55
N LYS A 28 24.80 -21.74 31.53
CA LYS A 28 26.27 -21.80 31.41
C LYS A 28 26.88 -20.68 30.58
N HIS A 29 26.14 -20.10 29.64
CA HIS A 29 26.56 -18.94 28.86
C HIS A 29 25.93 -17.68 29.43
N THR A 30 26.33 -17.33 30.65
CA THR A 30 26.13 -15.98 31.17
C THR A 30 26.76 -15.00 30.20
N ARG A 31 25.94 -14.14 29.58
CA ARG A 31 26.41 -13.01 28.76
C ARG A 31 27.40 -12.22 29.60
N TYR A 32 28.62 -12.07 29.12
CA TYR A 32 29.56 -11.10 29.66
C TYR A 32 28.93 -9.72 29.48
N THR A 33 28.35 -9.18 30.55
CA THR A 33 27.99 -7.77 30.62
C THR A 33 29.28 -7.00 30.88
N CYS A 34 29.83 -6.34 29.86
CA CYS A 34 30.83 -5.28 30.09
C CYS A 34 30.09 -4.23 30.97
N LYS A 35 30.58 -3.99 32.19
CA LYS A 35 30.11 -2.87 33.02
C LYS A 35 30.63 -1.59 32.36
N GLU A 36 29.78 -0.56 32.30
CA GLU A 36 30.20 0.78 31.88
C GLU A 36 31.41 1.23 32.71
N GLY A 37 32.54 1.47 32.03
CA GLY A 37 33.71 2.13 32.61
C GLY A 37 35.03 1.35 32.64
N GLU A 38 35.12 0.10 32.15
CA GLU A 38 36.40 -0.62 32.07
C GLU A 38 36.66 -1.23 30.68
N ASP A 39 37.90 -1.10 30.20
CA ASP A 39 38.37 -1.54 28.89
C ASP A 39 38.22 -3.06 28.71
N CYS A 40 37.38 -3.47 27.75
CA CYS A 40 37.23 -4.88 27.37
C CYS A 40 38.42 -5.30 26.45
N PRO A 41 39.07 -6.46 26.67
CA PRO A 41 40.31 -6.81 25.99
C PRO A 41 40.08 -7.12 24.50
N VAL A 42 40.83 -6.44 23.65
CA VAL A 42 40.89 -6.59 22.19
C VAL A 42 41.29 -8.02 21.83
N MET A 43 40.41 -8.74 21.11
CA MET A 43 40.80 -10.01 20.49
C MET A 43 41.79 -9.74 19.34
N ASN A 44 42.93 -10.39 19.48
CA ASN A 44 44.09 -10.31 18.59
C ASN A 44 43.75 -10.61 17.14
N LYS A 45 44.24 -9.72 16.27
CA LYS A 45 44.61 -9.98 14.88
C LYS A 45 45.64 -11.12 14.87
N ASP A 46 45.36 -12.21 14.17
CA ASP A 46 46.39 -13.01 13.50
C ASP A 46 45.77 -14.09 12.60
N ARG A 47 46.01 -13.95 11.29
CA ARG A 47 46.01 -14.95 10.19
C ARG A 47 45.24 -14.51 8.95
N LEU A 48 45.83 -13.57 8.23
CA LEU A 48 45.76 -13.55 6.76
C LEU A 48 47.17 -13.26 6.24
N LYS A 49 47.84 -14.29 5.73
CA LYS A 49 48.99 -14.14 4.84
C LYS A 49 48.53 -14.40 3.41
N PRO A 50 48.89 -13.55 2.43
CA PRO A 50 48.62 -13.78 1.02
C PRO A 50 49.76 -14.56 0.37
N GLU A 51 49.44 -15.43 -0.59
CA GLU A 51 50.41 -15.98 -1.55
C GLU A 51 49.95 -15.73 -3.00
N PRO A 52 50.91 -15.64 -3.96
CA PRO A 52 50.76 -14.94 -5.23
C PRO A 52 50.40 -15.85 -6.44
N PRO A 53 50.13 -15.30 -7.63
CA PRO A 53 49.62 -16.04 -8.77
C PRO A 53 50.74 -16.51 -9.73
N SER A 54 50.64 -17.76 -10.17
CA SER A 54 51.30 -18.33 -11.37
C SER A 54 50.70 -19.72 -11.60
N SER A 55 50.50 -20.28 -12.77
CA SER A 55 50.72 -19.92 -14.17
C SER A 55 50.06 -21.05 -14.98
N GLN A 56 49.64 -20.73 -16.21
CA GLN A 56 49.62 -21.60 -17.39
C GLN A 56 49.32 -23.10 -17.22
N ASN A 57 48.20 -23.56 -17.79
CA ASN A 57 48.29 -24.65 -18.75
C ASN A 57 47.14 -24.66 -19.76
N THR A 58 47.54 -24.50 -21.00
CA THR A 58 46.86 -24.86 -22.25
C THR A 58 46.44 -26.32 -22.27
N ASN A 59 45.25 -26.62 -22.79
CA ASN A 59 44.94 -27.80 -23.61
C ASN A 59 43.56 -27.56 -24.27
N GLN A 60 43.57 -27.23 -25.56
CA GLN A 60 43.31 -28.14 -26.68
C GLN A 60 41.84 -28.54 -26.81
N PHE A 61 41.17 -27.85 -27.75
CA PHE A 61 39.97 -28.32 -28.43
C PHE A 61 40.30 -29.57 -29.25
N SER A 62 39.45 -30.59 -29.14
CA SER A 62 39.08 -31.42 -30.30
C SER A 62 37.62 -31.88 -30.16
N PRO A 63 36.86 -31.95 -31.28
CA PRO A 63 35.43 -32.14 -31.28
C PRO A 63 35.08 -33.58 -31.64
N GLU A 64 34.52 -34.36 -30.73
CA GLU A 64 33.86 -35.62 -31.09
C GLU A 64 32.97 -36.11 -29.94
N ASN A 65 31.79 -36.61 -30.31
CA ASN A 65 30.73 -37.22 -29.49
C ASN A 65 29.60 -36.30 -29.00
N LEU A 66 28.73 -35.94 -29.93
CA LEU A 66 27.33 -35.59 -29.64
C LEU A 66 26.52 -36.87 -29.36
N PRO A 67 25.71 -36.92 -28.27
CA PRO A 67 24.75 -38.00 -28.06
C PRO A 67 23.50 -37.83 -28.96
N PRO A 68 22.79 -38.93 -29.31
CA PRO A 68 21.61 -38.88 -30.17
C PRO A 68 20.40 -38.21 -29.47
N PRO A 69 19.45 -37.64 -30.23
CA PRO A 69 18.29 -36.96 -29.68
C PRO A 69 17.32 -37.93 -28.98
N PRO A 70 16.58 -37.46 -27.96
CA PRO A 70 15.61 -38.28 -27.23
C PRO A 70 14.36 -38.59 -28.08
N PRO A 71 13.67 -39.71 -27.81
CA PRO A 71 12.45 -40.08 -28.52
C PRO A 71 11.26 -39.16 -28.21
N PRO A 72 10.27 -39.06 -29.11
CA PRO A 72 9.10 -38.19 -28.92
C PRO A 72 8.19 -38.68 -27.77
N PRO A 73 7.51 -37.76 -27.07
CA PRO A 73 6.65 -38.10 -25.94
C PRO A 73 5.36 -38.81 -26.39
N PRO A 74 4.80 -39.71 -25.57
CA PRO A 74 3.52 -40.36 -25.85
C PRO A 74 2.34 -39.38 -25.77
N PRO A 75 1.24 -39.63 -26.53
CA PRO A 75 0.06 -38.77 -26.50
C PRO A 75 -0.65 -38.80 -25.13
N PRO A 76 -1.26 -37.67 -24.71
CA PRO A 76 -1.89 -37.57 -23.39
C PRO A 76 -3.15 -38.45 -23.28
N PRO A 77 -3.42 -39.03 -22.10
CA PRO A 77 -4.62 -39.80 -21.85
C PRO A 77 -5.88 -38.91 -21.81
N PRO A 78 -7.06 -39.44 -22.16
CA PRO A 78 -8.31 -38.69 -22.15
C PRO A 78 -8.71 -38.28 -20.71
N PRO A 79 -9.38 -37.13 -20.54
CA PRO A 79 -9.74 -36.63 -19.21
C PRO A 79 -10.76 -37.54 -18.52
N PRO A 80 -10.62 -37.76 -17.20
CA PRO A 80 -11.55 -38.57 -16.43
C PRO A 80 -12.93 -37.88 -16.28
N PRO A 81 -14.02 -38.66 -16.18
CA PRO A 81 -15.38 -38.13 -16.04
C PRO A 81 -15.58 -37.34 -14.75
N ALA A 82 -16.35 -36.26 -14.83
CA ALA A 82 -16.68 -35.37 -13.73
C ALA A 82 -17.27 -36.14 -12.53
N LYS A 83 -16.70 -35.94 -11.34
CA LYS A 83 -17.22 -36.50 -10.09
C LYS A 83 -18.30 -35.61 -9.46
N PRO A 84 -19.24 -36.20 -8.68
CA PRO A 84 -20.49 -35.57 -8.28
C PRO A 84 -20.29 -34.49 -7.20
N LYS A 85 -21.19 -33.49 -7.19
CA LYS A 85 -21.35 -32.53 -6.09
C LYS A 85 -21.52 -33.27 -4.75
N LEU A 86 -20.75 -32.87 -3.74
CA LEU A 86 -20.88 -33.34 -2.36
C LEU A 86 -21.39 -32.20 -1.46
N ALA A 87 -22.24 -32.59 -0.52
CA ALA A 87 -23.25 -31.79 0.17
C ALA A 87 -22.69 -30.85 1.26
N GLU A 88 -23.50 -29.82 1.56
CA GLU A 88 -23.37 -28.90 2.70
C GLU A 88 -23.17 -29.65 4.02
N SER A 89 -22.25 -29.17 4.85
CA SER A 89 -22.10 -29.62 6.24
C SER A 89 -22.46 -28.48 7.20
N ASN A 90 -23.58 -28.68 7.91
CA ASN A 90 -23.97 -27.98 9.12
C ASN A 90 -22.84 -27.96 10.14
N LEU A 91 -22.62 -26.81 10.78
CA LEU A 91 -21.85 -26.69 12.01
C LEU A 91 -22.76 -26.12 13.10
N ASP A 92 -22.96 -26.91 14.15
CA ASP A 92 -23.62 -26.52 15.40
C ASP A 92 -22.55 -26.23 16.49
N PRO A 93 -22.92 -25.51 17.57
CA PRO A 93 -22.10 -24.45 18.17
C PRO A 93 -21.23 -24.92 19.34
N CYS A 94 -20.17 -24.16 19.65
CA CYS A 94 -19.40 -24.34 20.89
C CYS A 94 -19.43 -23.12 21.80
N TYR A 95 -19.52 -23.42 23.09
CA TYR A 95 -19.96 -22.62 24.23
C TYR A 95 -18.97 -21.56 24.76
N VAL A 96 -19.56 -20.40 25.06
CA VAL A 96 -19.41 -19.40 26.15
C VAL A 96 -18.37 -19.61 27.26
N PHE A 97 -17.64 -18.54 27.59
CA PHE A 97 -17.33 -18.11 28.97
C PHE A 97 -17.86 -16.68 29.22
N GLN A 98 -18.50 -16.47 30.39
CA GLN A 98 -19.04 -15.17 30.84
C GLN A 98 -18.05 -14.46 31.78
N ASN A 99 -17.89 -13.14 31.61
CA ASN A 99 -18.32 -12.14 32.60
C ASN A 99 -18.25 -10.70 32.01
N HIS A 100 -19.46 -10.18 31.74
CA HIS A 100 -19.92 -8.85 31.33
C HIS A 100 -18.99 -7.89 30.54
N PRO A 101 -19.00 -7.98 29.20
CA PRO A 101 -18.49 -6.95 28.29
C PRO A 101 -19.61 -6.00 27.84
N VAL A 102 -19.24 -4.74 27.59
CA VAL A 102 -20.00 -3.82 26.73
C VAL A 102 -20.27 -4.55 25.40
N LYS A 103 -21.52 -4.56 24.91
CA LYS A 103 -21.83 -5.19 23.62
C LYS A 103 -21.04 -4.44 22.53
N GLN A 104 -20.06 -5.11 21.93
CA GLN A 104 -19.44 -4.64 20.70
C GLN A 104 -20.55 -4.47 19.64
N PRO A 105 -20.55 -3.37 18.88
CA PRO A 105 -21.45 -3.25 17.73
C PRO A 105 -21.19 -4.45 16.80
N GLU A 106 -22.24 -5.01 16.19
CA GLU A 106 -22.11 -6.02 15.14
C GLU A 106 -21.41 -5.40 13.91
N THR A 107 -20.10 -5.20 13.98
CA THR A 107 -19.25 -4.96 12.83
C THR A 107 -19.27 -6.26 12.02
N TYR A 108 -19.54 -6.15 10.73
CA TYR A 108 -19.43 -7.30 9.86
C TYR A 108 -17.93 -7.62 9.75
N ILE A 109 -17.46 -8.54 10.58
CA ILE A 109 -16.23 -9.28 10.33
C ILE A 109 -16.66 -10.40 9.38
N PRO A 110 -16.29 -10.36 8.09
CA PRO A 110 -16.58 -11.47 7.20
C PRO A 110 -15.68 -12.62 7.62
N ASP A 111 -16.18 -13.44 8.54
CA ASP A 111 -15.63 -14.76 8.78
C ASP A 111 -15.84 -15.56 7.49
N THR A 112 -14.76 -16.17 6.97
CA THR A 112 -14.60 -16.94 5.71
C THR A 112 -14.00 -16.24 4.47
N HIS A 113 -12.99 -15.38 4.61
CA HIS A 113 -12.17 -14.90 3.47
C HIS A 113 -11.18 -15.92 2.86
N ALA A 114 -11.17 -17.17 3.34
CA ALA A 114 -10.38 -18.24 2.72
C ALA A 114 -10.79 -18.52 1.25
N GLN A 115 -11.92 -17.99 0.77
CA GLN A 115 -12.32 -18.04 -0.64
C GLN A 115 -11.89 -16.81 -1.45
N SER A 116 -11.82 -15.61 -0.86
CA SER A 116 -11.33 -14.40 -1.56
C SER A 116 -9.83 -14.45 -1.84
N ALA A 117 -9.07 -15.10 -0.95
CA ALA A 117 -7.65 -15.37 -1.16
C ALA A 117 -7.38 -16.50 -2.18
N LYS A 118 -8.43 -17.17 -2.71
CA LYS A 118 -8.31 -18.12 -3.83
C LYS A 118 -8.35 -17.44 -5.19
N ASP A 119 -8.59 -16.13 -5.25
CA ASP A 119 -8.70 -15.37 -6.50
C ASP A 119 -7.33 -15.15 -7.19
N LEU A 120 -6.23 -15.59 -6.55
CA LEU A 120 -4.88 -15.46 -7.08
C LEU A 120 -4.46 -16.72 -7.84
N GLU A 121 -4.79 -16.77 -9.13
CA GLU A 121 -4.18 -17.77 -10.03
C GLU A 121 -2.77 -17.32 -10.44
N THR A 122 -1.76 -18.05 -9.99
CA THR A 122 -0.37 -17.83 -10.40
C THR A 122 -0.16 -18.32 -11.83
N ILE A 123 0.08 -17.39 -12.74
CA ILE A 123 0.56 -17.68 -14.10
C ILE A 123 2.00 -17.19 -14.19
N ALA A 124 2.93 -18.05 -14.59
CA ALA A 124 4.30 -17.63 -14.86
C ALA A 124 4.33 -16.82 -16.18
N PRO A 125 4.71 -15.52 -16.16
CA PRO A 125 4.94 -14.78 -17.40
C PRO A 125 6.30 -15.13 -17.99
N THR A 126 6.37 -15.13 -19.32
CA THR A 126 7.63 -15.23 -20.07
C THR A 126 8.51 -14.02 -19.79
N GLY A 127 9.75 -14.23 -19.34
CA GLY A 127 10.65 -13.12 -19.01
C GLY A 127 10.81 -12.12 -20.15
N GLU A 128 10.73 -10.84 -19.81
CA GLU A 128 11.02 -9.73 -20.72
C GLU A 128 12.19 -8.92 -20.17
N SER A 129 13.15 -8.57 -21.02
CA SER A 129 14.33 -7.76 -20.70
C SER A 129 14.03 -6.28 -20.37
N ALA A 130 12.77 -5.95 -20.10
CA ALA A 130 12.28 -4.59 -19.85
C ALA A 130 11.87 -4.35 -18.39
N THR A 131 11.80 -5.40 -17.56
CA THR A 131 11.40 -5.30 -16.14
C THR A 131 12.65 -5.39 -15.26
N ILE A 132 12.73 -4.53 -14.24
CA ILE A 132 13.79 -4.53 -13.23
C ILE A 132 13.21 -5.08 -11.92
N HIS A 133 13.94 -5.96 -11.24
CA HIS A 133 13.63 -6.40 -9.88
C HIS A 133 14.76 -6.10 -8.91
N LEU A 134 14.49 -6.27 -7.62
CA LEU A 134 15.50 -6.20 -6.58
C LEU A 134 16.03 -7.61 -6.28
N THR A 135 17.33 -7.82 -6.45
CA THR A 135 18.04 -9.06 -6.08
C THR A 135 18.87 -8.86 -4.82
N PRO A 136 19.37 -9.93 -4.18
CA PRO A 136 20.37 -9.80 -3.11
C PRO A 136 21.64 -9.04 -3.53
N GLN A 137 21.89 -8.89 -4.83
CA GLN A 137 23.03 -8.14 -5.39
C GLN A 137 22.64 -6.73 -5.86
N GLY A 138 21.40 -6.28 -5.64
CA GLY A 138 20.88 -4.98 -6.07
C GLY A 138 19.91 -5.07 -7.26
N LEU A 139 19.66 -3.94 -7.92
CA LEU A 139 18.74 -3.87 -9.06
C LEU A 139 19.29 -4.63 -10.26
N ALA A 140 18.48 -5.53 -10.84
CA ALA A 140 18.85 -6.28 -12.05
C ALA A 140 17.66 -6.39 -13.01
N PHE A 141 17.95 -6.52 -14.31
CA PHE A 141 16.94 -6.89 -15.29
C PHE A 141 16.53 -8.35 -15.12
N VAL A 142 15.25 -8.61 -15.32
CA VAL A 142 14.68 -9.96 -15.30
C VAL A 142 15.33 -10.83 -16.36
N LYS A 143 15.75 -12.02 -15.94
CA LYS A 143 16.22 -13.05 -16.88
C LYS A 143 15.05 -13.89 -17.40
N PRO A 144 15.15 -14.46 -18.62
CA PRO A 144 14.09 -15.28 -19.20
C PRO A 144 13.64 -16.48 -18.36
N ASP A 145 14.51 -16.98 -17.48
CA ASP A 145 14.31 -18.15 -16.61
C ASP A 145 13.86 -17.80 -15.18
N GLU A 146 13.65 -16.52 -14.87
CA GLU A 146 13.19 -16.07 -13.55
C GLU A 146 11.65 -16.07 -13.47
N ASN A 147 11.12 -16.63 -12.37
CA ASN A 147 9.69 -16.73 -12.13
C ASN A 147 9.12 -15.44 -11.54
N TRP A 148 7.87 -15.14 -11.88
CA TRP A 148 7.10 -14.03 -11.30
C TRP A 148 5.76 -14.55 -10.78
N GLU A 149 5.24 -13.89 -9.75
CA GLU A 149 3.93 -14.22 -9.19
C GLU A 149 2.91 -13.20 -9.70
N ILE A 150 1.98 -13.68 -10.51
CA ILE A 150 0.86 -12.87 -10.97
C ILE A 150 -0.35 -13.18 -10.09
N GLY A 151 -1.04 -12.13 -9.65
CA GLY A 151 -2.28 -12.22 -8.91
C GLY A 151 -3.42 -11.55 -9.68
N VAL A 152 -4.65 -12.03 -9.47
CA VAL A 152 -5.85 -11.40 -10.04
C VAL A 152 -6.73 -10.94 -8.89
N ILE A 153 -7.14 -9.67 -8.88
CA ILE A 153 -8.22 -9.23 -7.97
C ILE A 153 -9.51 -9.23 -8.76
N ASN A 154 -10.50 -9.97 -8.28
CA ASN A 154 -11.84 -10.02 -8.87
C ASN A 154 -12.65 -8.76 -8.51
N THR A 155 -12.32 -7.61 -9.12
CA THR A 155 -13.18 -6.40 -9.07
C THR A 155 -13.75 -6.05 -10.43
N LYS A 156 -12.91 -6.27 -11.45
CA LYS A 156 -13.06 -6.86 -12.80
C LYS A 156 -11.78 -7.73 -12.93
N PRO A 157 -11.52 -8.62 -13.92
CA PRO A 157 -10.25 -9.36 -13.88
C PRO A 157 -9.07 -8.38 -14.01
N ASP A 158 -8.45 -8.06 -12.87
CA ASP A 158 -7.43 -7.05 -12.72
C ASP A 158 -6.15 -7.77 -12.32
N VAL A 159 -5.23 -7.88 -13.27
CA VAL A 159 -3.96 -8.59 -13.10
C VAL A 159 -3.00 -7.67 -12.35
N PHE A 160 -2.76 -7.91 -11.07
CA PHE A 160 -1.61 -7.30 -10.41
C PHE A 160 -0.43 -8.26 -10.44
N ILE A 161 0.76 -7.71 -10.29
CA ILE A 161 1.98 -8.49 -10.40
C ILE A 161 2.76 -8.27 -9.13
N ALA A 162 3.26 -9.37 -8.57
CA ALA A 162 4.14 -9.39 -7.43
C ALA A 162 5.51 -9.90 -7.89
N SER A 163 6.55 -9.34 -7.30
CA SER A 163 7.86 -9.98 -7.30
C SER A 163 7.77 -11.37 -6.63
N GLN A 164 8.61 -12.31 -7.04
CA GLN A 164 8.55 -13.69 -6.54
C GLN A 164 8.70 -13.73 -5.01
N GLY A 165 7.76 -14.39 -4.33
CA GLY A 165 7.78 -14.57 -2.87
C GLY A 165 7.05 -13.48 -2.09
N HIS A 166 6.49 -12.47 -2.76
CA HIS A 166 5.81 -11.33 -2.14
C HIS A 166 4.28 -11.38 -2.23
N MET A 167 3.71 -12.45 -2.81
CA MET A 167 2.26 -12.59 -2.90
C MET A 167 1.56 -12.63 -1.53
N SER A 168 2.22 -13.14 -0.47
CA SER A 168 1.66 -13.09 0.89
C SER A 168 1.52 -11.66 1.41
N ASP A 169 2.46 -10.78 1.05
CA ASP A 169 2.46 -9.39 1.49
C ASP A 169 1.32 -8.62 0.83
N ILE A 170 1.09 -8.87 -0.47
CA ILE A 170 -0.04 -8.28 -1.21
C ILE A 170 -1.38 -8.79 -0.69
N ASN A 171 -1.49 -10.10 -0.39
CA ASN A 171 -2.68 -10.65 0.26
C ASN A 171 -2.97 -9.96 1.60
N GLY A 172 -1.93 -9.81 2.43
CA GLY A 172 -2.04 -9.12 3.70
C GLY A 172 -2.49 -7.67 3.52
N HIS A 173 -1.91 -6.95 2.56
CA HIS A 173 -2.28 -5.57 2.24
C HIS A 173 -3.73 -5.46 1.78
N TYR A 174 -4.15 -6.27 0.79
CA TYR A 174 -5.53 -6.27 0.31
C TYR A 174 -6.53 -6.58 1.44
N TYR A 175 -6.22 -7.55 2.31
CA TYR A 175 -7.07 -7.88 3.45
C TYR A 175 -7.21 -6.71 4.43
N ARG A 176 -6.11 -6.04 4.77
CA ARG A 176 -6.13 -4.87 5.66
C ARG A 176 -6.95 -3.71 5.08
N GLU A 177 -6.86 -3.51 3.77
CA GLU A 177 -7.37 -2.30 3.11
C GLU A 177 -8.61 -2.51 2.24
N HIS A 178 -9.22 -3.71 2.26
CA HIS A 178 -10.38 -4.04 1.42
C HIS A 178 -11.53 -3.01 1.50
N ARG A 179 -11.73 -2.38 2.67
CA ARG A 179 -12.74 -1.32 2.86
C ARG A 179 -12.41 -0.07 2.04
N ILE A 180 -11.13 0.29 1.97
CA ILE A 180 -10.65 1.43 1.19
C ILE A 180 -10.81 1.13 -0.31
N TYR A 181 -10.48 -0.08 -0.76
CA TYR A 181 -10.74 -0.51 -2.14
C TYR A 181 -12.24 -0.44 -2.48
N THR A 182 -13.10 -0.95 -1.60
CA THR A 182 -14.57 -0.93 -1.80
C THR A 182 -15.08 0.51 -1.90
N LEU A 183 -14.61 1.40 -1.01
CA LEU A 183 -14.93 2.82 -1.00
C LEU A 183 -14.46 3.54 -2.27
N MET A 184 -13.20 3.32 -2.67
CA MET A 184 -12.65 3.90 -3.90
C MET A 184 -13.46 3.45 -5.12
N LYS A 185 -13.71 2.15 -5.28
CA LYS A 185 -14.50 1.61 -6.40
C LYS A 185 -15.90 2.23 -6.44
N TRP A 186 -16.54 2.41 -5.28
CA TRP A 186 -17.83 3.07 -5.19
C TRP A 186 -17.77 4.53 -5.67
N ILE A 187 -16.84 5.32 -5.14
CA ILE A 187 -16.65 6.73 -5.52
C ILE A 187 -16.40 6.84 -7.03
N LEU A 188 -15.45 6.07 -7.56
CA LEU A 188 -15.11 6.06 -8.98
C LEU A 188 -16.32 5.65 -9.84
N ARG A 189 -17.11 4.65 -9.43
CA ARG A 189 -18.33 4.25 -10.15
C ARG A 189 -19.37 5.36 -10.20
N VAL A 190 -19.60 6.05 -9.08
CA VAL A 190 -20.54 7.19 -9.00
C VAL A 190 -20.14 8.27 -10.01
N HIS A 191 -18.88 8.71 -9.98
CA HIS A 191 -18.38 9.74 -10.91
C HIS A 191 -18.30 9.28 -12.36
N ARG A 192 -17.96 8.02 -12.62
CA ARG A 192 -17.92 7.46 -13.98
C ARG A 192 -19.29 7.57 -14.65
N ARG A 193 -20.35 7.31 -13.88
CA ARG A 193 -21.74 7.23 -14.35
C ARG A 193 -22.51 8.55 -14.24
N ASP A 194 -21.92 9.58 -13.64
CA ASP A 194 -22.45 10.94 -13.62
C ASP A 194 -22.59 11.50 -15.05
N PRO A 195 -23.83 11.75 -15.54
CA PRO A 195 -24.05 12.30 -16.87
C PRO A 195 -23.62 13.77 -17.01
N GLY A 196 -23.43 14.48 -15.89
CA GLY A 196 -23.00 15.88 -15.86
C GLY A 196 -21.49 16.06 -15.95
N ARG A 197 -20.69 15.00 -15.78
CA ARG A 197 -19.23 15.06 -15.76
C ARG A 197 -18.67 15.45 -17.14
N LYS A 198 -17.81 16.47 -17.15
CA LYS A 198 -17.16 17.00 -18.37
C LYS A 198 -15.65 16.78 -18.43
N THR A 199 -15.05 16.33 -17.33
CA THR A 199 -13.62 16.07 -17.19
C THR A 199 -13.37 14.56 -17.09
N PRO A 200 -12.19 14.06 -17.47
CA PRO A 200 -11.83 12.66 -17.24
C PRO A 200 -11.93 12.26 -15.76
N LEU A 201 -12.26 11.00 -15.49
CA LEU A 201 -12.18 10.43 -14.15
C LEU A 201 -10.70 10.32 -13.78
N PHE A 202 -10.30 10.79 -12.59
CA PHE A 202 -8.90 10.96 -12.24
C PHE A 202 -8.60 10.51 -10.81
N MET A 203 -7.54 9.73 -10.64
CA MET A 203 -7.06 9.18 -9.37
C MET A 203 -5.57 9.47 -9.19
N VAL A 204 -5.18 9.78 -7.96
CA VAL A 204 -3.77 9.96 -7.57
C VAL A 204 -3.44 9.02 -6.43
N ASP A 205 -2.33 8.30 -6.56
CA ASP A 205 -1.82 7.30 -5.61
C ASP A 205 -0.43 7.72 -5.13
N ALA A 206 -0.34 8.33 -3.95
CA ALA A 206 0.92 8.76 -3.34
C ALA A 206 1.47 7.67 -2.42
N GLY A 207 2.62 7.11 -2.81
CA GLY A 207 3.18 5.89 -2.22
C GLY A 207 2.43 4.66 -2.71
N SER A 208 2.57 4.43 -4.02
CA SER A 208 1.82 3.43 -4.74
C SER A 208 2.26 2.01 -4.41
N ASN A 209 3.50 1.83 -3.93
CA ASN A 209 4.08 0.54 -3.60
C ASN A 209 3.99 -0.39 -4.84
N HIS A 210 3.36 -1.55 -4.76
CA HIS A 210 3.12 -2.46 -5.89
C HIS A 210 1.98 -2.02 -6.83
N GLY A 211 1.35 -0.87 -6.57
CA GLY A 211 0.37 -0.23 -7.46
C GLY A 211 -1.03 -0.80 -7.42
N LEU A 212 -1.43 -1.43 -6.33
CA LEU A 212 -2.74 -2.10 -6.24
C LEU A 212 -3.91 -1.13 -6.39
N PHE A 213 -3.90 -0.01 -5.65
CA PHE A 213 -4.88 1.06 -5.82
C PHE A 213 -4.85 1.63 -7.23
N SER A 214 -3.65 1.87 -7.74
CA SER A 214 -3.46 2.37 -9.10
C SER A 214 -4.08 1.45 -10.15
N MET A 215 -3.93 0.13 -10.02
CA MET A 215 -4.50 -0.83 -10.97
C MET A 215 -6.03 -0.85 -10.86
N VAL A 216 -6.57 -1.02 -9.66
CA VAL A 216 -8.02 -1.05 -9.40
C VAL A 216 -8.73 0.24 -9.86
N ALA A 217 -8.08 1.40 -9.70
CA ALA A 217 -8.63 2.67 -10.20
C ALA A 217 -8.66 2.72 -11.74
N SER A 218 -7.57 2.27 -12.38
CA SER A 218 -7.38 2.39 -13.84
C SER A 218 -8.30 1.47 -14.63
N VAL A 219 -8.41 0.22 -14.19
CA VAL A 219 -9.36 -0.77 -14.73
C VAL A 219 -10.82 -0.38 -14.47
N SER A 220 -11.07 0.36 -13.38
CA SER A 220 -12.37 1.01 -13.12
C SER A 220 -12.67 2.18 -14.07
N GLY A 221 -11.70 2.59 -14.90
CA GLY A 221 -11.85 3.61 -15.94
C GLY A 221 -11.27 4.98 -15.58
N ALA A 222 -10.53 5.11 -14.48
CA ALA A 222 -9.83 6.34 -14.14
C ALA A 222 -8.53 6.49 -14.93
N TYR A 223 -8.13 7.74 -15.17
CA TYR A 223 -6.74 8.10 -15.40
C TYR A 223 -6.04 8.17 -14.04
N THR A 224 -4.86 7.58 -13.94
CA THR A 224 -4.19 7.33 -12.68
C THR A 224 -2.75 7.84 -12.72
N VAL A 225 -2.37 8.57 -11.68
CA VAL A 225 -0.98 8.95 -11.41
C VAL A 225 -0.51 8.22 -10.15
N ALA A 226 0.46 7.33 -10.34
CA ALA A 226 1.11 6.58 -9.28
C ALA A 226 2.46 7.22 -8.95
N PHE A 227 2.68 7.59 -7.69
CA PHE A 227 3.99 8.03 -7.20
C PHE A 227 4.68 6.86 -6.50
N GLU A 228 5.81 6.44 -7.04
CA GLU A 228 6.61 5.38 -6.46
C GLU A 228 8.11 5.67 -6.67
N PRO A 229 8.86 6.03 -5.62
CA PRO A 229 10.28 6.33 -5.77
C PRO A 229 11.12 5.09 -6.10
N GLN A 230 10.74 3.91 -5.63
CA GLN A 230 11.53 2.68 -5.76
C GLN A 230 11.48 2.13 -7.19
N THR A 231 12.64 2.04 -7.85
CA THR A 231 12.75 1.66 -9.27
C THR A 231 12.17 0.29 -9.58
N HIS A 232 12.34 -0.68 -8.68
CA HIS A 232 11.83 -2.04 -8.88
C HIS A 232 10.30 -2.08 -8.79
N LEU A 233 9.69 -1.45 -7.78
CA LEU A 233 8.23 -1.36 -7.67
C LEU A 233 7.60 -0.62 -8.85
N ARG A 234 8.22 0.47 -9.32
CA ARG A 234 7.80 1.11 -10.58
C ARG A 234 7.75 0.12 -11.75
N SER A 235 8.74 -0.76 -11.85
CA SER A 235 8.78 -1.79 -12.90
C SER A 235 7.66 -2.82 -12.73
N VAL A 236 7.32 -3.19 -11.49
CA VAL A 236 6.16 -4.03 -11.15
C VAL A 236 4.86 -3.38 -11.62
N ILE A 237 4.62 -2.11 -11.26
CA ILE A 237 3.45 -1.36 -11.69
C ILE A 237 3.38 -1.29 -13.21
N ASN A 238 4.50 -1.00 -13.88
CA ASN A 238 4.54 -0.93 -15.34
C ASN A 238 4.19 -2.26 -16.01
N LEU A 239 4.69 -3.38 -15.49
CA LEU A 239 4.32 -4.70 -16.01
C LEU A 239 2.81 -4.96 -15.81
N ALA A 240 2.25 -4.61 -14.65
CA ALA A 240 0.82 -4.72 -14.38
C ALA A 240 -0.02 -3.85 -15.33
N THR A 241 0.43 -2.62 -15.64
CA THR A 241 -0.29 -1.76 -16.61
C THR A 241 -0.36 -2.37 -18.00
N ARG A 242 0.70 -3.04 -18.45
CA ARG A 242 0.76 -3.71 -19.75
C ARG A 242 -0.13 -4.95 -19.77
N ALA A 243 -0.09 -5.74 -18.70
CA ALA A 243 -0.94 -6.93 -18.55
C ALA A 243 -2.44 -6.59 -18.61
N ASN A 244 -2.84 -5.48 -17.98
CA ASN A 244 -4.23 -5.01 -18.01
C ASN A 244 -4.58 -4.15 -19.24
N GLN A 245 -3.63 -3.89 -20.13
CA GLN A 245 -3.82 -3.01 -21.31
C GLN A 245 -4.32 -1.60 -20.95
N VAL A 246 -3.84 -1.04 -19.83
CA VAL A 246 -4.22 0.30 -19.31
C VAL A 246 -3.07 1.31 -19.37
N THR A 247 -2.03 1.03 -20.17
CA THR A 247 -0.85 1.91 -20.30
C THR A 247 -1.20 3.32 -20.82
N ASP A 248 -2.32 3.49 -21.52
CA ASP A 248 -2.84 4.79 -21.95
C ASP A 248 -3.42 5.64 -20.81
N ARG A 249 -3.71 5.03 -19.65
CA ARG A 249 -4.37 5.67 -18.51
C ARG A 249 -3.53 5.76 -17.25
N VAL A 250 -2.39 5.07 -17.19
CA VAL A 250 -1.52 5.08 -16.00
C VAL A 250 -0.23 5.83 -16.28
N ARG A 251 0.16 6.70 -15.36
CA ARG A 251 1.50 7.29 -15.30
C ARG A 251 2.13 6.98 -13.95
N VAL A 252 3.32 6.42 -13.98
CA VAL A 252 4.12 6.09 -12.81
C VAL A 252 5.28 7.08 -12.74
N LEU A 253 5.28 7.89 -11.70
CA LEU A 253 6.19 9.00 -11.50
C LEU A 253 7.26 8.62 -10.46
N PRO A 254 8.53 8.97 -10.70
CA PRO A 254 9.68 8.46 -9.94
C PRO A 254 9.97 9.25 -8.66
N PHE A 255 8.94 9.84 -8.07
CA PHE A 255 9.08 10.80 -6.98
C PHE A 255 8.52 10.25 -5.68
N ALA A 256 9.18 10.60 -4.58
CA ALA A 256 8.54 10.62 -3.28
C ALA A 256 7.66 11.86 -3.13
N VAL A 257 6.59 11.79 -2.35
CA VAL A 257 5.63 12.91 -2.20
C VAL A 257 5.84 13.59 -0.86
N LEU A 258 6.25 14.86 -0.86
CA LEU A 258 6.46 15.68 0.35
C LEU A 258 6.12 17.16 0.09
N ASP A 259 6.08 17.95 1.17
CA ASP A 259 5.86 19.41 1.14
C ASP A 259 7.03 20.21 0.54
N LYS A 260 8.21 19.60 0.40
CA LYS A 260 9.43 20.26 -0.11
C LYS A 260 10.02 19.49 -1.28
N PHE A 261 10.73 20.22 -2.15
CA PHE A 261 11.54 19.65 -3.23
C PHE A 261 12.96 19.38 -2.72
N LYS A 262 13.33 18.11 -2.65
CA LYS A 262 14.62 17.62 -2.16
C LYS A 262 15.07 16.41 -2.97
N LYS A 263 16.38 16.19 -3.03
CA LYS A 263 16.97 14.93 -3.47
C LYS A 263 17.32 14.16 -2.20
N ILE A 264 16.87 12.92 -2.10
CA ILE A 264 16.93 12.13 -0.85
C ILE A 264 17.19 10.67 -1.15
N SER A 265 17.81 9.98 -0.20
CA SER A 265 18.05 8.55 -0.26
C SER A 265 16.87 7.77 0.30
N MET A 266 16.83 6.47 0.01
CA MET A 266 15.89 5.54 0.65
C MET A 266 16.64 4.50 1.48
N SER A 267 16.01 4.02 2.55
CA SER A 267 16.50 2.93 3.38
C SER A 267 15.43 1.86 3.56
N SER A 268 15.84 0.63 3.87
CA SER A 268 14.95 -0.53 4.04
C SER A 268 14.07 -0.85 2.84
N PHE A 269 14.48 -0.43 1.63
CA PHE A 269 13.76 -0.66 0.38
C PHE A 269 13.75 -2.13 -0.06
N ASP A 270 14.49 -2.99 0.63
CA ASP A 270 14.64 -4.42 0.36
C ASP A 270 13.69 -5.31 1.17
N ILE A 271 12.87 -4.72 2.04
CA ILE A 271 12.00 -5.47 2.96
C ILE A 271 10.53 -5.31 2.58
N GLY A 272 9.80 -6.43 2.50
CA GLY A 272 8.35 -6.47 2.35
C GLY A 272 7.82 -5.84 1.07
N ASP A 273 8.53 -5.99 -0.05
CA ASP A 273 8.22 -5.35 -1.36
C ASP A 273 8.02 -3.83 -1.21
N GLY A 274 8.84 -3.19 -0.37
CA GLY A 274 8.79 -1.75 -0.11
C GLY A 274 7.77 -1.29 0.92
N GLY A 275 7.01 -2.19 1.55
CA GLY A 275 6.05 -1.86 2.62
C GLY A 275 6.65 -1.40 3.95
N ILE A 276 7.98 -1.25 4.04
CA ILE A 276 8.65 -0.49 5.11
C ILE A 276 9.78 0.42 4.56
N GLY A 277 9.86 0.55 3.24
CA GLY A 277 10.88 1.34 2.57
C GLY A 277 10.61 2.81 2.82
N ARG A 278 11.55 3.51 3.45
CA ARG A 278 11.35 4.89 3.89
C ARG A 278 12.41 5.83 3.34
N LEU A 279 12.08 7.11 3.29
CA LEU A 279 13.05 8.15 2.98
C LEU A 279 14.06 8.27 4.11
N ASP A 280 15.32 8.48 3.74
CA ASP A 280 16.44 8.59 4.66
C ASP A 280 17.29 9.81 4.29
N TYR A 281 17.30 10.78 5.20
CA TYR A 281 18.00 12.05 5.02
C TYR A 281 19.53 11.90 5.16
N ASN A 282 20.01 10.85 5.83
CA ASN A 282 21.39 10.73 6.28
C ASN A 282 22.15 9.59 5.58
N ASN A 283 21.46 8.73 4.82
CA ASN A 283 22.08 7.62 4.11
C ASN A 283 22.61 8.01 2.72
N GLU A 284 23.79 8.65 2.66
CA GLU A 284 24.44 8.98 1.39
C GLU A 284 24.84 7.76 0.55
N ASN A 285 25.01 6.59 1.18
CA ASN A 285 25.46 5.36 0.52
C ASN A 285 24.30 4.46 0.05
N SER A 286 23.07 4.97 0.03
CA SER A 286 21.93 4.20 -0.42
C SER A 286 22.07 3.78 -1.89
N ALA A 287 21.63 2.56 -2.22
CA ALA A 287 21.53 2.11 -3.61
C ALA A 287 20.35 2.77 -4.36
N ILE A 288 19.42 3.42 -3.64
CA ILE A 288 18.26 4.08 -4.22
C ILE A 288 18.22 5.52 -3.76
N HIS A 289 18.37 6.43 -4.72
CA HIS A 289 18.10 7.85 -4.54
C HIS A 289 16.83 8.23 -5.30
N THR A 290 16.08 9.17 -4.75
CA THR A 290 14.89 9.73 -5.37
C THR A 290 14.86 11.25 -5.22
N GLN A 291 13.90 11.87 -5.88
CA GLN A 291 13.58 13.27 -5.71
C GLN A 291 12.17 13.37 -5.14
N THR A 292 11.92 14.38 -4.33
CA THR A 292 10.60 14.63 -3.78
C THR A 292 9.85 15.65 -4.64
N ILE A 293 8.54 15.49 -4.73
CA ILE A 293 7.63 16.39 -5.42
C ILE A 293 6.46 16.74 -4.51
N ARG A 294 5.87 17.92 -4.72
CA ARG A 294 4.59 18.29 -4.11
C ARG A 294 3.42 17.83 -4.96
N LEU A 295 2.32 17.39 -4.34
CA LEU A 295 1.09 17.03 -5.06
C LEU A 295 0.50 18.22 -5.84
N ASP A 296 0.61 19.45 -5.33
CA ASP A 296 0.17 20.63 -6.07
C ASP A 296 1.01 20.98 -7.33
N SER A 297 2.09 20.23 -7.54
CA SER A 297 3.06 20.38 -8.64
C SER A 297 3.02 19.22 -9.65
N ILE A 298 1.99 18.36 -9.58
CA ILE A 298 1.71 17.33 -10.60
C ILE A 298 1.66 17.97 -12.00
N PRO A 299 2.28 17.39 -13.04
CA PRO A 299 2.20 17.92 -14.40
C PRO A 299 0.76 18.00 -14.91
N SER A 300 0.47 18.96 -15.78
CA SER A 300 -0.88 19.11 -16.35
C SER A 300 -1.36 17.85 -17.07
N PHE A 301 -2.69 17.69 -17.18
CA PHE A 301 -3.29 16.50 -17.80
C PHE A 301 -2.76 16.24 -19.21
N ASP A 302 -2.58 17.28 -20.02
CA ASP A 302 -2.07 17.14 -21.39
C ASP A 302 -0.59 16.73 -21.47
N LEU A 303 0.19 17.03 -20.42
CA LEU A 303 1.57 16.57 -20.29
C LEU A 303 1.62 15.11 -19.83
N LEU A 304 0.75 14.73 -18.90
CA LEU A 304 0.62 13.35 -18.43
C LEU A 304 0.07 12.44 -19.53
N PHE A 305 -1.01 12.83 -20.18
CA PHE A 305 -1.78 12.02 -21.13
C PHE A 305 -1.90 12.73 -22.48
N PRO A 306 -0.79 12.84 -23.24
CA PRO A 306 -0.81 13.54 -24.51
C PRO A 306 -1.69 12.81 -25.53
N ASN A 307 -2.47 13.56 -26.30
CA ASN A 307 -3.24 13.00 -27.42
C ASN A 307 -2.32 12.25 -28.39
N SER A 308 -2.66 11.01 -28.69
CA SER A 308 -1.91 10.00 -29.46
C SER A 308 -1.42 10.43 -30.86
N ASN A 309 -1.90 11.57 -31.38
CA ASN A 309 -1.42 12.15 -32.64
C ASN A 309 -0.02 12.78 -32.53
N ARG A 310 0.53 12.94 -31.33
CA ARG A 310 1.94 13.31 -31.12
C ARG A 310 2.68 12.06 -30.66
N HIS A 311 3.63 11.58 -31.46
CA HIS A 311 4.47 10.38 -31.28
C HIS A 311 5.29 10.28 -29.96
N ARG A 312 4.83 10.83 -28.83
CA ARG A 312 5.41 10.50 -27.52
C ARG A 312 5.00 9.07 -27.18
N SER A 313 5.97 8.27 -26.75
CA SER A 313 5.76 6.89 -26.32
C SER A 313 4.61 6.85 -25.32
N ASN A 314 3.60 6.01 -25.59
CA ASN A 314 2.50 5.75 -24.65
C ASN A 314 3.01 4.83 -23.52
N LYS A 315 4.04 5.28 -22.81
CA LYS A 315 4.69 4.55 -21.72
C LYS A 315 4.05 4.95 -20.39
N ALA A 316 3.85 3.97 -19.51
CA ALA A 316 3.36 4.24 -18.17
C ALA A 316 4.47 4.80 -17.27
N LEU A 317 5.70 4.27 -17.37
CA LEU A 317 6.87 4.85 -16.70
C LEU A 317 7.30 6.14 -17.37
N VAL A 318 7.25 7.24 -16.63
CA VAL A 318 7.64 8.57 -17.11
C VAL A 318 8.67 9.18 -16.17
N VAL A 319 9.56 9.98 -16.73
CA VAL A 319 10.52 10.84 -16.03
C VAL A 319 10.22 12.30 -16.34
N SER A 320 10.81 13.25 -15.61
CA SER A 320 10.47 14.67 -15.74
C SER A 320 10.69 15.21 -17.16
N GLU A 321 11.73 14.72 -17.84
CA GLU A 321 12.08 15.10 -19.20
C GLU A 321 10.99 14.73 -20.22
N ASP A 322 10.19 13.69 -19.94
CA ASP A 322 9.09 13.25 -20.82
C ASP A 322 7.94 14.25 -20.87
N PHE A 323 7.79 15.07 -19.83
CA PHE A 323 6.79 16.16 -19.78
C PHE A 323 7.26 17.37 -20.61
N GLY A 324 8.51 17.37 -21.05
CA GLY A 324 9.10 18.38 -21.91
C GLY A 324 9.85 19.47 -21.13
N LYS A 325 10.77 20.11 -21.85
CA LYS A 325 11.77 21.03 -21.31
C LYS A 325 11.22 22.10 -20.35
N ALA A 326 10.07 22.68 -20.65
CA ALA A 326 9.51 23.75 -19.82
C ALA A 326 9.08 23.26 -18.42
N TYR A 327 8.52 22.05 -18.31
CA TYR A 327 8.16 21.48 -17.01
C TYR A 327 9.43 21.01 -16.27
N ASP A 328 10.31 20.32 -16.99
CA ASP A 328 11.57 19.79 -16.45
C ASP A 328 12.46 20.90 -15.86
N GLU A 329 12.71 21.99 -16.60
CA GLU A 329 13.46 23.15 -16.09
C GLU A 329 12.76 23.84 -14.90
N ALA A 330 11.42 23.90 -14.92
CA ALA A 330 10.67 24.50 -13.83
C ALA A 330 10.75 23.64 -12.55
N LEU A 331 10.70 22.32 -12.69
CA LEU A 331 10.86 21.36 -11.59
C LEU A 331 12.28 21.38 -11.05
N GLU A 332 13.31 21.29 -11.90
CA GLU A 332 14.71 21.32 -11.46
C GLU A 332 15.05 22.63 -10.74
N SER A 333 14.44 23.76 -11.14
CA SER A 333 14.61 25.05 -10.45
C SER A 333 14.06 25.09 -9.02
N GLN A 334 13.28 24.09 -8.60
CA GLN A 334 12.77 24.00 -7.23
C GLN A 334 13.79 23.39 -6.26
N TYR A 335 14.72 22.56 -6.74
CA TYR A 335 15.64 21.83 -5.86
C TYR A 335 16.80 22.72 -5.41
N GLY A 336 17.09 22.73 -4.10
CA GLY A 336 18.27 23.40 -3.54
C GLY A 336 18.19 24.93 -3.48
N VAL A 337 17.02 25.53 -3.76
CA VAL A 337 16.83 26.99 -3.77
C VAL A 337 15.77 27.40 -2.76
N ALA A 338 16.17 28.17 -1.73
CA ALA A 338 15.22 28.84 -0.86
C ALA A 338 14.44 29.89 -1.66
N ASN A 339 13.10 29.82 -1.62
CA ASN A 339 12.18 30.70 -2.37
C ASN A 339 12.27 30.54 -3.91
N ALA A 340 12.32 29.30 -4.40
CA ALA A 340 12.19 29.02 -5.81
C ALA A 340 10.93 29.67 -6.42
N LYS A 341 11.04 30.12 -7.68
CA LYS A 341 9.91 30.70 -8.41
C LYS A 341 8.83 29.63 -8.58
N ALA A 342 7.57 29.99 -8.33
CA ALA A 342 6.45 29.07 -8.53
C ALA A 342 6.42 28.55 -9.98
N ILE A 343 6.20 27.24 -10.14
CA ILE A 343 5.96 26.61 -11.44
C ILE A 343 4.69 27.22 -12.05
N SER A 344 4.73 27.52 -13.35
CA SER A 344 3.60 28.11 -14.07
C SER A 344 2.37 27.19 -13.98
N GLU A 345 1.21 27.74 -13.63
CA GLU A 345 -0.05 26.97 -13.52
C GLU A 345 -0.43 26.22 -14.80
N ALA A 346 -0.07 26.76 -15.98
CA ALA A 346 -0.31 26.10 -17.26
C ALA A 346 0.42 24.76 -17.41
N LEU A 347 1.47 24.54 -16.61
CA LEU A 347 2.24 23.30 -16.59
C LEU A 347 1.73 22.32 -15.54
N LEU A 348 0.77 22.72 -14.69
CA LEU A 348 0.34 21.97 -13.52
C LEU A 348 -1.07 21.39 -13.69
N LEU A 349 -1.35 20.29 -12.99
CA LEU A 349 -2.67 19.67 -12.97
C LEU A 349 -3.67 20.58 -12.25
N ARG A 350 -4.69 21.03 -12.98
CA ARG A 350 -5.78 21.87 -12.45
C ARG A 350 -7.17 21.31 -12.80
N GLN A 351 -7.25 19.99 -12.95
CA GLN A 351 -8.51 19.25 -13.14
C GLN A 351 -8.94 18.56 -11.83
N PRO A 352 -10.23 18.21 -11.67
CA PRO A 352 -10.70 17.49 -10.49
C PRO A 352 -10.02 16.13 -10.30
N ILE A 353 -9.50 15.89 -9.10
CA ILE A 353 -9.01 14.62 -8.59
C ILE A 353 -10.16 14.01 -7.78
N HIS A 354 -10.71 12.91 -8.28
CA HIS A 354 -11.90 12.30 -7.71
C HIS A 354 -11.56 11.41 -6.50
N PHE A 355 -10.35 10.85 -6.50
CA PHE A 355 -9.83 10.08 -5.37
C PHE A 355 -8.31 10.27 -5.26
N LEU A 356 -7.84 10.68 -4.08
CA LEU A 356 -6.44 10.82 -3.72
C LEU A 356 -6.14 9.83 -2.59
N LYS A 357 -5.21 8.90 -2.79
CA LYS A 357 -4.66 8.05 -1.72
C LYS A 357 -3.30 8.62 -1.30
N ILE A 358 -3.06 8.71 0.00
CA ILE A 358 -1.76 9.06 0.58
C ILE A 358 -1.40 8.02 1.63
N ASP A 359 -0.32 7.31 1.38
CA ASP A 359 0.30 6.38 2.32
C ASP A 359 1.76 6.28 1.87
N VAL A 360 2.60 7.00 2.60
CA VAL A 360 3.98 7.31 2.23
C VAL A 360 4.92 6.98 3.38
N GLU A 361 4.59 5.93 4.14
CA GLU A 361 5.47 5.27 5.11
C GLU A 361 6.03 6.23 6.19
N GLY A 362 5.13 6.96 6.86
CA GLY A 362 5.47 7.88 7.97
C GLY A 362 5.65 9.35 7.57
N PHE A 363 5.47 9.69 6.28
CA PHE A 363 5.56 11.06 5.77
C PHE A 363 4.20 11.67 5.41
N GLU A 364 3.12 11.19 6.05
CA GLU A 364 1.75 11.51 5.63
C GLU A 364 1.40 12.98 5.88
N LEU A 365 1.92 13.62 6.94
CA LEU A 365 1.69 15.05 7.20
C LEU A 365 2.35 15.96 6.15
N PRO A 366 3.66 15.83 5.83
CA PRO A 366 4.25 16.53 4.70
C PRO A 366 3.55 16.26 3.36
N ALA A 367 3.17 15.01 3.09
CA ALA A 367 2.48 14.67 1.85
C ALA A 367 1.12 15.35 1.74
N LEU A 368 0.33 15.38 2.83
CA LEU A 368 -0.94 16.09 2.89
C LEU A 368 -0.76 17.60 2.69
N GLU A 369 0.24 18.21 3.34
CA GLU A 369 0.56 19.64 3.18
C GLU A 369 0.95 19.98 1.73
N SER A 370 1.58 19.04 1.03
CA SER A 370 1.95 19.19 -0.38
C SER A 370 0.75 19.33 -1.33
N ALA A 371 -0.44 18.89 -0.89
CA ALA A 371 -1.70 19.02 -1.64
C ALA A 371 -2.51 20.28 -1.27
N SER A 372 -2.04 21.12 -0.34
CA SER A 372 -2.75 22.31 0.15
C SER A 372 -3.37 23.18 -0.95
N LYS A 373 -2.62 23.54 -2.00
CA LYS A 373 -3.16 24.35 -3.11
C LYS A 373 -4.22 23.64 -3.94
N LEU A 374 -4.19 22.31 -4.02
CA LEU A 374 -5.24 21.53 -4.68
C LEU A 374 -6.53 21.56 -3.85
N PHE A 375 -6.41 21.46 -2.52
CA PHE A 375 -7.54 21.58 -1.61
C PHE A 375 -8.14 22.99 -1.59
N GLU A 376 -7.30 24.03 -1.52
CA GLU A 376 -7.71 25.43 -1.59
C GLU A 376 -8.44 25.76 -2.90
N ALA A 377 -7.98 25.19 -4.02
CA ALA A 377 -8.64 25.30 -5.31
C ALA A 377 -9.90 24.40 -5.43
N GLY A 378 -10.21 23.59 -4.41
CA GLY A 378 -11.32 22.65 -4.40
C GLY A 378 -11.20 21.58 -5.48
N LEU A 379 -9.98 21.19 -5.86
CA LEU A 379 -9.71 20.22 -6.93
C LEU A 379 -9.74 18.77 -6.45
N VAL A 380 -9.58 18.50 -5.15
CA VAL A 380 -9.65 17.14 -4.61
C VAL A 380 -11.01 16.89 -3.97
N GLU A 381 -11.70 15.83 -4.39
CA GLU A 381 -13.04 15.51 -3.89
C GLU A 381 -13.02 14.54 -2.70
N HIS A 382 -12.21 13.50 -2.81
CA HIS A 382 -12.03 12.48 -1.77
C HIS A 382 -10.55 12.19 -1.56
N THR A 383 -10.10 12.20 -0.31
CA THR A 383 -8.75 11.81 0.07
C THR A 383 -8.82 10.72 1.13
N VAL A 384 -8.10 9.61 0.94
CA VAL A 384 -7.82 8.65 2.01
C VAL A 384 -6.35 8.73 2.40
N LEU A 385 -6.11 8.84 3.69
CA LEU A 385 -4.80 8.97 4.31
C LEU A 385 -4.61 7.80 5.28
N GLU A 386 -3.53 7.03 5.13
CA GLU A 386 -3.10 6.15 6.22
C GLU A 386 -2.59 7.02 7.37
N PHE A 387 -3.10 6.77 8.57
CA PHE A 387 -2.86 7.63 9.72
C PHE A 387 -2.65 6.78 10.96
N GLY A 388 -1.97 7.29 11.98
CA GLY A 388 -1.67 6.45 13.13
C GLY A 388 -0.85 7.13 14.21
N PRO A 389 -0.26 6.34 15.11
CA PRO A 389 0.40 6.86 16.30
C PRO A 389 1.53 7.84 15.91
N PRO A 390 1.75 8.92 16.69
CA PRO A 390 2.79 9.91 16.42
C PRO A 390 4.20 9.34 16.20
N SER A 391 4.48 8.17 16.78
CA SER A 391 5.73 7.44 16.54
C SER A 391 6.03 7.16 15.05
N ARG A 392 5.00 7.08 14.19
CA ARG A 392 5.18 6.95 12.74
C ARG A 392 5.89 8.16 12.11
N TRP A 393 5.73 9.35 12.68
CA TRP A 393 6.30 10.58 12.14
C TRP A 393 7.70 10.89 12.68
N ASP A 394 8.23 10.06 13.59
CA ASP A 394 9.59 10.21 14.13
C ASP A 394 10.64 10.25 12.99
N VAL A 395 10.35 9.59 11.85
CA VAL A 395 11.19 9.52 10.64
C VAL A 395 11.21 10.81 9.81
N THR A 396 10.28 11.75 10.06
CA THR A 396 10.18 12.99 9.27
C THR A 396 11.24 14.04 9.62
N PHE A 397 11.95 13.84 10.73
CA PHE A 397 12.93 14.78 11.27
C PHE A 397 14.35 14.41 10.82
N GLU A 398 15.01 15.35 10.13
CA GLU A 398 16.40 15.17 9.66
C GLU A 398 17.41 15.08 10.82
N ASP A 399 17.14 15.83 11.90
CA ASP A 399 17.96 15.82 13.10
C ASP A 399 17.67 14.55 13.93
N GLU A 400 18.54 13.56 13.78
CA GLU A 400 18.50 12.32 14.55
C GLU A 400 18.78 12.53 16.05
N THR A 401 19.42 13.64 16.43
CA THR A 401 19.76 13.95 17.82
C THR A 401 18.62 14.58 18.60
N MET A 402 17.57 15.04 17.91
CA MET A 402 16.40 15.62 18.54
C MET A 402 15.68 14.57 19.41
N ASP A 403 15.32 14.97 20.63
CA ASP A 403 14.60 14.11 21.57
C ASP A 403 13.26 13.62 20.98
N VAL A 404 12.94 12.34 21.22
CA VAL A 404 11.74 11.69 20.66
C VAL A 404 10.46 12.36 21.19
N THR A 405 10.43 12.79 22.45
CA THR A 405 9.27 13.50 23.01
C THR A 405 9.07 14.84 22.32
N GLN A 406 10.17 15.54 22.02
CA GLN A 406 10.14 16.78 21.27
C GLN A 406 9.66 16.56 19.82
N LYS A 407 10.17 15.55 19.11
CA LYS A 407 9.72 15.15 17.76
C LYS A 407 8.21 14.94 17.73
N ARG A 408 7.71 14.10 18.64
CA ARG A 408 6.28 13.78 18.73
C ARG A 408 5.42 14.97 19.07
N THR A 409 5.88 15.86 19.96
CA THR A 409 5.17 17.10 20.28
C THR A 409 5.02 18.00 19.04
N ILE A 410 6.10 18.17 18.27
CA ILE A 410 6.07 18.96 17.04
C ILE A 410 5.15 18.30 16.01
N ALA A 411 5.27 17.01 15.80
CA ALA A 411 4.48 16.27 14.82
C ALA A 411 2.98 16.30 15.17
N LEU A 412 2.62 16.10 16.44
CA LEU A 412 1.24 16.22 16.93
C LEU A 412 0.66 17.62 16.72
N ASN A 413 1.43 18.67 17.03
CA ASN A 413 0.98 20.04 16.80
C ASN A 413 0.76 20.33 15.30
N HIS A 414 1.66 19.84 14.45
CA HIS A 414 1.50 19.93 13.00
C HIS A 414 0.24 19.18 12.52
N ALA A 415 0.04 17.96 13.02
CA ALA A 415 -1.09 17.11 12.69
C ALA A 415 -2.44 17.74 13.11
N LYS A 416 -2.53 18.31 14.32
CA LYS A 416 -3.71 19.08 14.76
C LYS A 416 -3.95 20.28 13.85
N SER A 417 -2.91 21.06 13.56
CA SER A 417 -3.01 22.26 12.74
C SER A 417 -3.50 21.96 11.32
N ILE A 418 -2.96 20.93 10.67
CA ILE A 418 -3.33 20.59 9.30
C ILE A 418 -4.77 20.03 9.20
N PHE A 419 -5.22 19.27 10.21
CA PHE A 419 -6.59 18.77 10.24
C PHE A 419 -7.63 19.84 10.59
N LEU A 420 -7.29 20.80 11.46
CA LEU A 420 -8.14 21.98 11.67
C LEU A 420 -8.24 22.82 10.39
N ARG A 421 -7.11 23.03 9.70
CA ARG A 421 -7.06 23.70 8.39
C ARG A 421 -7.88 22.97 7.33
N ALA A 422 -7.87 21.64 7.33
CA ALA A 422 -8.69 20.84 6.43
C ALA A 422 -10.19 21.16 6.57
N VAL A 423 -10.67 21.37 7.80
CA VAL A 423 -12.07 21.73 8.06
C VAL A 423 -12.36 23.18 7.73
N ASP A 424 -11.48 24.09 8.17
CA ASP A 424 -11.72 25.54 8.18
C ASP A 424 -11.41 26.20 6.83
N ASP A 425 -10.24 25.91 6.27
CA ASP A 425 -9.71 26.61 5.11
C ASP A 425 -9.97 25.83 3.82
N TRP A 426 -9.90 24.50 3.89
CA TRP A 426 -10.07 23.62 2.73
C TRP A 426 -11.51 23.12 2.55
N ASN A 427 -12.40 23.46 3.49
CA ASN A 427 -13.82 23.11 3.44
C ASN A 427 -14.06 21.59 3.27
N LEU A 428 -13.35 20.79 4.05
CA LEU A 428 -13.47 19.33 4.08
C LEU A 428 -14.25 18.85 5.32
N ASP A 429 -14.96 17.72 5.17
CA ASP A 429 -15.43 16.88 6.26
C ASP A 429 -14.41 15.76 6.52
N ILE A 430 -14.31 15.31 7.77
CA ILE A 430 -13.35 14.29 8.19
C ILE A 430 -14.10 13.08 8.74
N TYR A 431 -13.79 11.91 8.19
CA TYR A 431 -14.33 10.63 8.63
C TYR A 431 -13.18 9.68 8.98
N LEU A 432 -13.36 8.90 10.03
CA LEU A 432 -12.45 7.83 10.44
C LEU A 432 -12.94 6.52 9.83
N LEU A 433 -12.04 5.81 9.15
CA LEU A 433 -12.31 4.53 8.51
C LEU A 433 -11.66 3.38 9.30
N PRO A 434 -12.22 2.16 9.25
CA PRO A 434 -11.70 1.04 10.03
C PRO A 434 -10.26 0.66 9.68
N ALA A 435 -9.43 0.52 10.71
CA ALA A 435 -8.12 -0.10 10.70
C ALA A 435 -7.84 -0.76 12.06
N ILE A 436 -6.58 -0.94 12.46
CA ILE A 436 -6.19 -1.59 13.72
C ILE A 436 -6.78 -0.89 14.96
N GLY A 437 -6.89 0.44 14.94
CA GLY A 437 -7.42 1.27 16.02
C GLY A 437 -8.95 1.41 16.04
N TRP A 438 -9.69 0.66 15.20
CA TRP A 438 -11.13 0.85 15.03
C TRP A 438 -11.94 0.68 16.31
N GLU A 439 -11.77 -0.44 17.02
CA GLU A 439 -12.51 -0.72 18.25
C GLU A 439 -12.23 0.35 19.32
N ARG A 440 -10.96 0.70 19.50
CA ARG A 440 -10.53 1.77 20.42
C ARG A 440 -11.10 3.13 20.03
N THR A 441 -11.23 3.42 18.74
CA THR A 441 -11.88 4.65 18.26
C THR A 441 -13.37 4.67 18.62
N VAL A 442 -14.08 3.56 18.46
CA VAL A 442 -15.51 3.47 18.82
C VAL A 442 -15.69 3.69 20.32
N GLU A 443 -14.88 3.03 21.15
CA GLU A 443 -14.88 3.20 22.61
C GLU A 443 -14.56 4.65 23.00
N TRP A 444 -13.50 5.22 22.41
CA TRP A 444 -13.08 6.60 22.65
C TRP A 444 -14.17 7.63 22.36
N MET A 445 -14.93 7.43 21.28
CA MET A 445 -16.07 8.27 20.90
C MET A 445 -17.23 8.11 21.90
N ASN A 446 -17.51 6.88 22.32
CA ASN A 446 -18.57 6.59 23.29
C ASN A 446 -18.28 7.20 24.66
N ASP A 447 -17.04 7.10 25.15
CA ASP A 447 -16.61 7.66 26.43
C ASP A 447 -16.71 9.19 26.49
N ARG A 448 -16.74 9.83 25.32
CA ARG A 448 -16.91 11.28 25.16
C ARG A 448 -18.36 11.68 24.87
N GLY A 449 -19.29 10.73 24.96
CA GLY A 449 -20.72 10.99 24.79
C GLY A 449 -21.12 11.34 23.35
N VAL A 450 -20.34 10.89 22.35
CA VAL A 450 -20.72 11.05 20.95
C VAL A 450 -21.93 10.16 20.66
N ASP A 451 -23.01 10.78 20.20
CA ASP A 451 -24.25 10.09 19.84
C ASP A 451 -24.84 10.74 18.58
N TYR A 452 -24.73 10.03 17.45
CA TYR A 452 -25.35 10.37 16.18
C TYR A 452 -26.75 9.77 16.03
N SER A 453 -27.20 8.95 16.98
CA SER A 453 -28.52 8.35 16.94
C SER A 453 -29.60 9.39 17.21
N LYS A 454 -30.63 9.37 16.35
CA LYS A 454 -31.85 10.18 16.54
C LYS A 454 -32.93 9.42 17.33
N LYS A 455 -32.63 8.17 17.72
CA LYS A 455 -33.55 7.20 18.32
C LYS A 455 -32.75 6.30 19.26
N ASP A 456 -33.43 5.65 20.19
CA ASP A 456 -32.82 4.67 21.08
C ASP A 456 -32.41 3.42 20.26
N THR A 457 -31.12 3.30 19.95
CA THR A 457 -30.55 2.16 19.23
C THR A 457 -29.21 1.76 19.85
N ASP A 458 -28.83 0.50 19.67
CA ASP A 458 -27.55 -0.05 20.14
C ASP A 458 -26.33 0.58 19.41
N ASN A 459 -26.51 1.08 18.18
CA ASN A 459 -25.45 1.76 17.43
C ASN A 459 -25.63 3.28 17.46
N LYS A 460 -24.73 3.97 18.16
CA LYS A 460 -24.78 5.42 18.33
C LYS A 460 -23.77 6.19 17.49
N ILE A 461 -22.72 5.53 17.00
CA ILE A 461 -21.50 6.20 16.53
C ILE A 461 -21.14 5.81 15.10
N VAL A 462 -21.29 4.53 14.76
CA VAL A 462 -20.77 3.99 13.51
C VAL A 462 -21.78 4.19 12.39
N HIS A 463 -21.40 4.94 11.36
CA HIS A 463 -22.18 5.05 10.15
C HIS A 463 -21.81 3.95 9.16
N ARG A 464 -22.79 3.53 8.34
CA ARG A 464 -22.64 2.55 7.27
C ARG A 464 -22.97 3.21 5.94
N LEU A 465 -21.99 3.30 5.06
CA LEU A 465 -22.23 3.72 3.69
C LEU A 465 -22.74 2.54 2.87
N LYS A 466 -23.91 2.68 2.27
CA LYS A 466 -24.54 1.65 1.42
C LYS A 466 -24.58 2.08 -0.05
N SER A 467 -24.38 1.15 -0.96
CA SER A 467 -24.63 1.37 -2.38
C SER A 467 -26.13 1.56 -2.64
N TRP A 468 -26.43 2.30 -3.69
CA TRP A 468 -27.79 2.63 -4.11
C TRP A 468 -27.83 2.91 -5.62
N ASP A 469 -29.01 2.82 -6.22
CA ASP A 469 -29.19 3.16 -7.63
C ASP A 469 -29.25 4.68 -7.81
N PHE A 470 -28.15 5.26 -8.30
CA PHE A 470 -27.97 6.70 -8.43
C PHE A 470 -28.23 7.28 -9.81
N ASP A 471 -28.40 6.45 -10.82
CA ASP A 471 -28.59 6.91 -12.19
C ASP A 471 -29.75 6.22 -12.94
N GLY A 472 -30.46 5.27 -12.31
CA GLY A 472 -31.59 4.56 -12.89
C GLY A 472 -31.24 3.71 -14.11
N LYS A 473 -29.94 3.57 -14.42
CA LYS A 473 -29.47 2.75 -15.54
C LYS A 473 -29.36 1.29 -15.09
N ARG A 474 -29.30 0.39 -16.06
CA ARG A 474 -29.16 -1.04 -15.79
C ARG A 474 -27.88 -1.33 -14.98
N ALA A 475 -27.96 -2.38 -14.18
CA ALA A 475 -26.83 -3.01 -13.52
C ALA A 475 -25.75 -3.38 -14.55
N GLU A 476 -24.48 -3.23 -14.18
CA GLU A 476 -23.35 -3.63 -15.03
C GLU A 476 -23.12 -5.14 -14.99
N HIS A 477 -23.67 -5.84 -13.98
CA HIS A 477 -23.47 -7.26 -13.71
C HIS A 477 -21.99 -7.62 -13.62
N ASP A 478 -21.19 -6.75 -13.01
CA ASP A 478 -19.77 -6.99 -12.77
C ASP A 478 -19.48 -7.47 -11.35
N GLU A 479 -18.24 -7.90 -11.12
CA GLU A 479 -17.82 -8.51 -9.86
C GLU A 479 -17.98 -7.56 -8.69
N PHE A 480 -17.79 -6.25 -8.88
CA PHE A 480 -18.02 -5.29 -7.81
C PHE A 480 -19.51 -5.20 -7.41
N GLU A 481 -20.46 -5.33 -8.34
CA GLU A 481 -21.89 -5.46 -7.97
C GLU A 481 -22.16 -6.77 -7.22
N MET A 482 -21.58 -7.89 -7.66
CA MET A 482 -21.72 -9.17 -6.97
C MET A 482 -21.13 -9.12 -5.54
N GLU A 483 -19.99 -8.46 -5.37
CA GLU A 483 -19.36 -8.22 -4.07
C GLU A 483 -20.30 -7.42 -3.16
N LEU A 484 -20.87 -6.33 -3.67
CA LEU A 484 -21.82 -5.50 -2.92
C LEU A 484 -23.08 -6.30 -2.56
N ASP A 485 -23.60 -7.14 -3.45
CA ASP A 485 -24.75 -8.00 -3.16
C ASP A 485 -24.49 -8.94 -1.98
N VAL A 486 -23.33 -9.62 -1.98
CA VAL A 486 -22.90 -10.49 -0.86
C VAL A 486 -22.76 -9.67 0.43
N LYS A 487 -22.23 -8.45 0.35
CA LYS A 487 -22.06 -7.53 1.48
C LYS A 487 -23.34 -6.79 1.89
N LYS A 488 -24.52 -7.17 1.36
CA LYS A 488 -25.80 -6.47 1.60
C LYS A 488 -25.66 -4.97 1.34
N GLN A 489 -25.07 -4.63 0.19
CA GLN A 489 -24.78 -3.29 -0.29
C GLN A 489 -23.82 -2.49 0.60
N LEU A 490 -23.10 -3.10 1.55
CA LEU A 490 -22.13 -2.37 2.39
C LEU A 490 -20.89 -1.99 1.60
N ILE A 491 -20.59 -0.69 1.57
CA ILE A 491 -19.36 -0.15 0.99
C ILE A 491 -18.28 -0.04 2.06
N THR A 492 -18.56 0.72 3.13
CA THR A 492 -17.66 0.86 4.28
C THR A 492 -18.43 1.33 5.50
N GLU A 493 -17.91 0.99 6.69
CA GLU A 493 -18.21 1.70 7.92
C GLU A 493 -17.35 2.96 8.05
N PHE A 494 -17.82 3.97 8.77
CA PHE A 494 -17.04 5.16 9.10
C PHE A 494 -17.59 5.88 10.34
N ILE A 495 -16.78 6.73 10.96
CA ILE A 495 -17.18 7.60 12.08
C ILE A 495 -16.86 9.05 11.71
N PRO A 496 -17.84 9.97 11.66
CA PRO A 496 -17.56 11.39 11.54
C PRO A 496 -16.68 11.86 12.70
N LEU A 497 -15.63 12.64 12.41
CA LEU A 497 -14.79 13.31 13.41
C LEU A 497 -15.17 14.81 13.44
N PRO A 498 -16.00 15.25 14.39
CA PRO A 498 -16.37 16.65 14.53
C PRO A 498 -15.14 17.52 14.84
N LYS A 499 -15.15 18.76 14.35
CA LYS A 499 -14.05 19.72 14.56
C LYS A 499 -13.57 19.81 16.03
N HIS A 500 -14.50 19.89 16.97
CA HIS A 500 -14.18 20.03 18.40
C HIS A 500 -13.52 18.78 19.02
N LEU A 501 -13.53 17.64 18.33
CA LEU A 501 -12.88 16.40 18.76
C LEU A 501 -11.56 16.16 18.05
N ILE A 502 -11.16 16.97 17.06
CA ILE A 502 -9.90 16.79 16.33
C ILE A 502 -8.71 16.83 17.29
N GLU A 503 -8.52 17.90 18.06
CA GLU A 503 -7.35 17.99 18.95
C GLU A 503 -7.33 16.90 20.03
N PRO A 504 -8.42 16.65 20.78
CA PRO A 504 -8.45 15.57 21.76
C PRO A 504 -8.19 14.18 21.16
N TYR A 505 -8.68 13.92 19.94
CA TYR A 505 -8.45 12.65 19.27
C TYR A 505 -6.97 12.44 18.97
N PHE A 506 -6.28 13.52 18.57
CA PHE A 506 -4.86 13.49 18.27
C PHE A 506 -4.01 13.38 19.53
N ASP A 507 -4.46 13.95 20.66
CA ASP A 507 -3.81 13.75 21.96
C ASP A 507 -3.78 12.28 22.39
N ASP A 508 -4.83 11.53 22.06
CA ASP A 508 -4.96 10.11 22.45
C ASP A 508 -4.54 9.13 21.33
N LEU A 509 -4.07 9.63 20.19
CA LEU A 509 -3.83 8.84 18.98
C LEU A 509 -2.81 7.70 19.18
N GLU A 510 -1.79 7.92 20.01
CA GLU A 510 -0.82 6.87 20.38
C GLU A 510 -1.53 5.67 21.05
N SER A 511 -2.52 5.94 21.90
CA SER A 511 -3.29 4.90 22.60
C SER A 511 -4.34 4.23 21.71
N ILE A 512 -4.84 4.93 20.70
CA ILE A 512 -5.84 4.44 19.74
C ILE A 512 -5.19 3.55 18.68
N GLY A 513 -4.02 3.93 18.17
CA GLY A 513 -3.29 3.21 17.13
C GLY A 513 -3.67 3.64 15.70
N GLU A 514 -3.34 2.80 14.74
CA GLU A 514 -3.48 3.09 13.29
C GLU A 514 -4.94 3.14 12.83
N MET A 515 -5.24 4.09 11.95
CA MET A 515 -6.55 4.47 11.46
C MET A 515 -6.43 5.00 10.03
N TYR A 516 -7.43 4.79 9.18
CA TYR A 516 -7.52 5.55 7.94
C TYR A 516 -8.37 6.80 8.16
N VAL A 517 -7.93 7.92 7.60
CA VAL A 517 -8.70 9.16 7.57
C VAL A 517 -9.24 9.35 6.16
N TRP A 518 -10.53 9.61 6.06
CA TRP A 518 -11.20 9.99 4.83
C TRP A 518 -11.63 11.45 4.88
N LEU A 519 -10.97 12.29 4.09
CA LEU A 519 -11.31 13.69 3.89
C LEU A 519 -12.22 13.81 2.68
N VAL A 520 -13.33 14.55 2.82
CA VAL A 520 -14.31 14.72 1.75
C VAL A 520 -14.61 16.19 1.56
N LYS A 521 -14.53 16.67 0.33
CA LYS A 521 -14.92 18.05 0.02
C LYS A 521 -16.41 18.26 0.29
N LYS A 522 -16.72 19.26 1.10
CA LYS A 522 -18.11 19.62 1.40
C LYS A 522 -18.84 19.98 0.10
N ASN A 523 -20.07 19.47 -0.03
CA ASN A 523 -20.97 19.69 -1.17
C ASN A 523 -20.55 19.07 -2.52
N SER A 524 -19.46 18.27 -2.63
CA SER A 524 -19.15 17.52 -3.86
C SER A 524 -19.70 16.09 -3.88
N SER A 525 -20.04 15.54 -2.71
CA SER A 525 -20.24 14.10 -2.52
C SER A 525 -21.70 13.66 -2.33
N SER A 526 -22.69 14.50 -2.66
CA SER A 526 -24.10 14.20 -2.33
C SER A 526 -24.62 12.88 -2.93
N ALA A 527 -24.09 12.48 -4.10
CA ALA A 527 -24.42 11.19 -4.70
C ALA A 527 -23.69 10.02 -4.02
N VAL A 528 -22.40 10.18 -3.74
CA VAL A 528 -21.58 9.17 -3.05
C VAL A 528 -22.16 8.87 -1.66
N MET A 529 -22.49 9.91 -0.90
CA MET A 529 -22.90 9.86 0.50
C MET A 529 -24.42 9.78 0.70
N LYS A 530 -25.21 9.56 -0.35
CA LYS A 530 -26.68 9.67 -0.25
C LYS A 530 -27.31 8.64 0.69
N ARG A 531 -26.77 7.42 0.70
CA ARG A 531 -27.32 6.30 1.48
C ARG A 531 -26.37 5.95 2.62
N VAL A 532 -26.31 6.86 3.58
CA VAL A 532 -25.65 6.65 4.87
C VAL A 532 -26.70 6.22 5.88
N GLU A 533 -26.49 5.06 6.48
CA GLU A 533 -27.30 4.48 7.55
C GLU A 533 -26.52 4.60 8.86
N LEU A 534 -27.22 4.74 9.98
CA LEU A 534 -26.63 4.58 11.33
C LEU A 534 -26.96 3.17 11.82
#